data_AF-A0AA44IIG9-F1
#
_entry.id   AF-A0AA44IIG9-F1
#
_cell.length_a   1.000
_cell.length_b   1.000
_cell.length_c   1.000
_cell.angle_alpha   90.00
_cell.angle_beta   90.00
_cell.angle_gamma   90.00
#
_symmetry.space_group_name_H-M   'P 1'
#
loop_
_entity.id
_entity.type
_entity.pdbx_description
1 polymer ?
#
loop_
_entity_poly.entity_id
_entity_poly.type
_entity_poly.pdbx_seq_one_letter_code
_entity_poly.pdbx_strand_id
1 'polypeptide(L)'
;MYKVWGKRLFEQQMALNNDKPLSKSVYICDDKIQVVSANGARTDIFYENIVKTYETEHFLMLNSENRLSLAIRKDGFTKGTYDDFKKFIFNKSQVKVL
;
A
#
# COMPACT_ATOMS: atom_id res chain seq x y z
N MET A 1 -5.24 17.93 13.20
CA MET A 1 -5.44 18.29 11.76
C MET A 1 -5.23 17.13 10.78
N TYR A 2 -4.27 16.21 10.98
CA TYR A 2 -4.02 15.08 10.05
C TYR A 2 -5.11 13.99 9.97
N LYS A 3 -5.86 13.74 11.05
CA LYS A 3 -6.91 12.71 11.09
C LYS A 3 -8.09 12.99 10.14
N VAL A 4 -8.42 14.27 9.93
CA VAL A 4 -9.62 14.67 9.16
C VAL A 4 -9.41 14.45 7.66
N TRP A 5 -8.19 14.69 7.17
CA TRP A 5 -7.84 14.52 5.76
C TRP A 5 -7.77 13.04 5.35
N GLY A 6 -7.22 12.17 6.22
CA GLY A 6 -7.19 10.74 5.98
C GLY A 6 -8.59 10.10 5.91
N LYS A 7 -9.49 10.52 6.80
CA LYS A 7 -10.89 10.07 6.80
C LYS A 7 -11.62 10.52 5.52
N ARG A 8 -11.45 11.78 5.13
CA ARG A 8 -12.10 12.34 3.92
C ARG A 8 -11.63 11.64 2.64
N LEU A 9 -10.33 11.38 2.50
CA LEU A 9 -9.79 10.64 1.35
C LEU A 9 -10.30 9.20 1.30
N PHE A 10 -10.41 8.54 2.46
CA PHE A 10 -10.95 7.20 2.56
C PHE A 10 -12.45 7.15 2.19
N GLU A 11 -13.25 8.09 2.71
CA GLU A 11 -14.68 8.22 2.38
C GLU A 11 -14.92 8.54 0.90
N GLN A 12 -14.09 9.41 0.30
CA GLN A 12 -14.14 9.67 -1.14
C GLN A 12 -13.81 8.43 -1.97
N GLN A 13 -12.82 7.63 -1.55
CA GLN A 13 -12.48 6.37 -2.22
C GLN A 13 -13.58 5.30 -2.06
N MET A 14 -14.29 5.30 -0.93
CA MET A 14 -15.45 4.44 -0.68
C MET A 14 -16.65 4.82 -1.56
N ALA A 15 -16.98 6.11 -1.64
CA ALA A 15 -18.06 6.63 -2.48
C ALA A 15 -17.83 6.36 -3.97
N LEU A 16 -16.58 6.49 -4.44
CA LEU A 16 -16.19 6.15 -5.81
C LEU A 16 -16.26 4.64 -6.12
N ASN A 17 -16.37 3.79 -5.09
CA ASN A 17 -16.46 2.33 -5.22
C ASN A 17 -17.82 1.78 -4.75
N ASN A 18 -18.90 2.57 -4.88
CA ASN A 18 -20.27 2.19 -4.48
C ASN A 18 -20.36 1.73 -3.02
N ASP A 19 -19.69 2.41 -2.10
CA ASP A 19 -19.65 2.10 -0.67
C ASP A 19 -19.13 0.68 -0.34
N LYS A 20 -18.52 0.00 -1.31
CA LYS A 20 -17.83 -1.27 -1.09
C LYS A 20 -16.39 -0.98 -0.69
N PRO A 21 -15.83 -1.70 0.30
CA PRO A 21 -14.40 -1.62 0.57
C PRO A 21 -13.66 -1.79 -0.75
N LEU A 22 -12.60 -1.01 -0.98
CA LEU A 22 -11.70 -1.21 -2.11
C LEU A 22 -11.12 -2.63 -1.97
N SER A 23 -11.82 -3.62 -2.52
CA SER A 23 -11.35 -4.98 -2.63
C SER A 23 -10.27 -4.93 -3.69
N LYS A 24 -9.04 -4.75 -3.22
CA LYS A 24 -7.86 -4.75 -4.05
C LYS A 24 -7.06 -5.98 -3.70
N SER A 25 -6.68 -6.75 -4.71
CA SER A 25 -5.70 -7.81 -4.55
C SER A 25 -4.32 -7.18 -4.71
N VAL A 26 -3.44 -7.44 -3.74
CA VAL A 26 -2.05 -6.97 -3.77
C VAL A 26 -1.17 -8.19 -3.99
N TYR A 27 -0.39 -8.18 -5.06
CA TYR A 27 0.56 -9.22 -5.39
C TYR A 27 1.96 -8.68 -5.22
N ILE A 28 2.78 -9.40 -4.45
CA ILE A 28 4.19 -9.10 -4.25
C ILE A 28 4.98 -9.95 -5.24
N CYS A 29 5.58 -9.30 -6.24
CA CYS A 29 6.43 -9.94 -7.24
C CYS A 29 7.92 -9.66 -6.92
N ASP A 30 8.84 -10.18 -7.72
CA ASP A 30 10.28 -9.98 -7.46
C ASP A 30 10.76 -8.55 -7.76
N ASP A 31 10.12 -7.90 -8.74
CA ASP A 31 10.46 -6.58 -9.28
C ASP A 31 9.50 -5.46 -8.87
N LYS A 32 8.25 -5.81 -8.52
CA LYS A 32 7.17 -4.84 -8.27
C LYS A 32 6.07 -5.34 -7.34
N ILE A 33 5.29 -4.39 -6.85
CA ILE A 33 3.99 -4.64 -6.24
C ILE A 33 2.91 -4.39 -7.30
N GLN A 34 2.09 -5.39 -7.58
CA GLN A 34 0.93 -5.21 -8.45
C GLN A 34 -0.33 -5.08 -7.60
N VAL A 35 -1.08 -4.01 -7.86
CA VAL A 35 -2.38 -3.74 -7.24
C VAL A 35 -3.46 -3.94 -8.29
N VAL A 36 -4.38 -4.87 -8.03
CA VAL A 36 -5.56 -5.12 -8.87
C VAL A 36 -6.78 -4.59 -8.13
N SER A 37 -7.40 -3.55 -8.67
CA SER A 37 -8.61 -2.94 -8.12
C SER A 37 -9.84 -3.82 -8.35
N ALA A 38 -10.92 -3.56 -7.61
CA ALA A 38 -12.17 -4.32 -7.72
C ALA A 38 -12.78 -4.30 -9.13
N ASN A 39 -12.51 -3.25 -9.91
CA ASN A 39 -12.92 -3.13 -11.32
C ASN A 39 -11.95 -3.80 -12.31
N GLY A 40 -10.95 -4.52 -11.83
CA GLY A 40 -9.93 -5.19 -12.65
C GLY A 40 -8.78 -4.28 -13.13
N ALA A 41 -8.83 -2.97 -12.87
CA ALA A 41 -7.73 -2.06 -13.20
C ALA A 41 -6.46 -2.46 -12.45
N ARG A 42 -5.32 -2.44 -13.14
CA ARG A 42 -4.02 -2.86 -12.62
C ARG A 42 -3.08 -1.67 -12.50
N THR A 43 -2.41 -1.59 -11.37
CA THR A 43 -1.37 -0.59 -11.11
C THR A 43 -0.13 -1.31 -10.62
N ASP A 44 0.98 -1.10 -11.32
CA ASP A 44 2.28 -1.63 -10.94
C ASP A 44 3.09 -0.55 -10.20
N ILE A 45 3.68 -0.93 -9.07
CA ILE A 45 4.55 -0.08 -8.24
C ILE A 45 5.90 -0.77 -8.12
N PHE A 46 6.89 -0.29 -8.86
CA PHE A 46 8.26 -0.78 -8.79
C PHE A 46 8.94 -0.35 -7.49
N TYR A 47 9.78 -1.23 -6.91
CA TYR A 47 10.40 -0.98 -5.61
C TYR A 47 11.34 0.23 -5.61
N GLU A 48 12.02 0.48 -6.73
CA GLU A 48 12.89 1.65 -6.92
C GLU A 48 12.14 2.97 -6.76
N ASN A 49 10.84 2.98 -7.06
CA ASN A 49 10.01 4.17 -6.97
C ASN A 49 9.46 4.40 -5.55
N ILE A 50 9.67 3.48 -4.61
CA ILE A 50 9.24 3.62 -3.21
C ILE A 50 10.27 4.48 -2.48
N VAL A 51 9.88 5.71 -2.16
CA VAL A 51 10.77 6.72 -1.55
C VAL A 51 10.56 6.90 -0.06
N LYS A 52 9.39 6.52 0.45
CA LYS A 52 9.07 6.69 1.86
C LYS A 52 8.12 5.63 2.35
N THR A 53 8.43 5.06 3.51
CA THR A 53 7.50 4.25 4.28
C THR A 53 7.15 4.94 5.60
N TYR A 54 5.94 4.72 6.08
CA TYR A 54 5.60 5.07 7.45
C TYR A 54 4.66 4.02 8.03
N GLU A 55 4.80 3.78 9.32
CA GLU A 55 4.09 2.72 10.02
C GLU A 55 3.07 3.32 10.98
N THR A 56 1.91 2.70 11.02
CA THR A 56 0.85 2.98 12.00
C THR A 56 0.59 1.69 12.78
N GLU A 57 -0.34 1.72 13.74
CA GLU A 57 -0.71 0.52 14.50
C GLU A 57 -1.10 -0.66 13.58
N HIS A 58 -1.97 -0.41 12.59
CA HIS A 58 -2.55 -1.47 11.76
C HIS A 58 -2.01 -1.54 10.32
N PHE A 59 -1.30 -0.51 9.86
CA PHE A 59 -0.86 -0.40 8.46
C PHE A 59 0.62 -0.04 8.32
N LEU A 60 1.23 -0.59 7.28
CA LEU A 60 2.42 -0.02 6.64
C LEU A 60 2.00 0.74 5.40
N MET A 61 2.46 1.97 5.29
CA MET A 61 2.15 2.85 4.17
C MET A 61 3.39 3.00 3.30
N LEU A 62 3.27 2.68 2.01
CA LEU A 62 4.32 2.81 1.01
C LEU A 62 3.99 3.99 0.10
N ASN A 63 4.86 5.00 0.04
CA ASN A 63 4.70 6.13 -0.86
C ASN A 63 5.70 6.03 -2.00
N SER A 64 5.19 6.22 -3.22
CA SER A 64 6.01 6.28 -4.43
C SER A 64 6.21 7.72 -4.93
N GLU A 65 7.25 7.94 -5.74
CA GLU A 65 7.53 9.23 -6.39
C GLU A 65 6.34 9.74 -7.21
N ASN A 66 5.60 8.83 -7.83
CA ASN A 66 4.40 9.14 -8.63
C ASN A 66 3.17 9.50 -7.78
N ARG A 67 3.36 9.86 -6.50
CA ARG A 67 2.33 10.23 -5.53
C ARG A 67 1.29 9.14 -5.26
N LEU A 68 1.58 7.89 -5.60
CA LEU A 68 0.75 6.75 -5.19
C LEU A 68 1.14 6.33 -3.77
N SER A 69 0.14 6.24 -2.90
CA SER A 69 0.27 5.72 -1.54
C SER A 69 -0.46 4.38 -1.43
N LEU A 70 0.28 3.32 -1.12
CA LEU A 70 -0.26 1.99 -0.90
C LEU A 70 -0.29 1.67 0.60
N ALA A 71 -1.50 1.53 1.14
CA ALA A 71 -1.73 1.01 2.48
C ALA A 71 -1.73 -0.53 2.46
N ILE A 72 -0.85 -1.14 3.25
CA ILE A 72 -0.77 -2.58 3.50
C ILE A 72 -1.19 -2.85 4.93
N ARG A 73 -2.20 -3.71 5.12
CA ARG A 73 -2.65 -4.17 6.44
C ARG A 73 -1.66 -5.18 7.01
N LYS A 74 -1.24 -4.99 8.26
CA LYS A 74 -0.31 -5.92 8.93
C LYS A 74 -0.93 -7.30 9.18
N ASP A 75 -2.25 -7.34 9.37
CA ASP A 75 -3.03 -8.55 9.62
C ASP A 75 -3.69 -9.13 8.35
N GLY A 76 -3.44 -8.54 7.17
CA GLY A 76 -4.12 -8.89 5.93
C GLY A 76 -3.42 -9.94 5.06
N PHE A 77 -2.33 -10.55 5.54
CA PHE A 77 -1.52 -11.47 4.75
C PHE A 77 -2.15 -12.86 4.67
N THR A 78 -2.43 -13.32 3.46
CA THR A 78 -2.88 -14.69 3.19
C THR A 78 -1.72 -15.66 2.92
N LYS A 79 -0.55 -15.13 2.57
CA LYS A 79 0.71 -15.85 2.40
C LYS A 79 1.87 -15.02 2.96
N GLY A 80 2.80 -15.68 3.63
CA GLY A 80 3.90 -15.01 4.36
C GLY A 80 3.40 -14.22 5.57
N THR A 81 4.29 -13.44 6.17
CA THR A 81 3.98 -12.60 7.32
C THR A 81 4.25 -11.13 7.01
N TYR A 82 3.67 -10.23 7.82
CA TYR A 82 4.00 -8.81 7.75
C TYR A 82 5.49 -8.54 7.96
N ASP A 83 6.15 -9.25 8.88
CA ASP A 83 7.56 -9.06 9.17
C ASP A 83 8.45 -9.47 8.00
N ASP A 84 8.12 -10.58 7.32
CA ASP A 84 8.84 -11.02 6.13
C ASP A 84 8.66 -10.01 4.99
N PHE A 85 7.43 -9.53 4.80
CA PHE A 85 7.13 -8.50 3.81
C PHE A 85 7.89 -7.20 4.11
N LYS A 86 7.89 -6.75 5.36
CA LYS A 86 8.57 -5.54 5.80
C LYS A 86 10.07 -5.62 5.51
N LYS A 87 10.72 -6.72 5.89
CA LYS A 87 12.14 -6.98 5.59
C LYS A 87 12.40 -6.97 4.08
N PHE A 88 11.54 -7.64 3.31
CA PHE A 88 11.66 -7.69 1.86
C PHE A 88 11.57 -6.30 1.21
N ILE A 89 10.59 -5.48 1.59
CA ILE A 89 10.43 -4.12 1.07
C ILE A 89 11.63 -3.25 1.42
N PHE A 90 12.14 -3.32 2.65
CA PHE A 90 13.32 -2.53 3.02
C PHE A 90 14.58 -2.94 2.27
N ASN A 91 14.72 -4.23 1.93
CA ASN A 91 15.84 -4.69 1.10
C ASN A 91 15.73 -4.26 -0.36
N LYS A 92 14.51 -4.16 -0.90
CA LYS A 92 14.26 -3.88 -2.33
C LYS A 92 14.06 -2.40 -2.66
N SER A 93 13.67 -1.58 -1.70
CA SER A 93 13.39 -0.16 -1.90
C SER A 93 14.57 0.73 -1.54
N GLN A 94 14.54 2.00 -1.97
CA GLN A 94 15.58 2.98 -1.62
C GLN A 94 15.43 3.57 -0.21
N VAL A 95 14.52 3.01 0.59
CA VAL A 95 14.11 3.59 1.88
C VAL A 95 15.21 3.36 2.90
N LYS A 96 15.90 4.45 3.27
CA LYS A 96 16.88 4.44 4.37
C LYS A 96 16.14 4.39 5.71
N VAL A 97 16.53 3.46 6.56
CA VAL A 97 16.13 3.45 7.98
C VAL A 97 16.73 4.71 8.61
N LEU A 98 15.88 5.66 9.02
CA LEU A 98 16.26 6.78 9.88
C LEU A 98 16.21 6.34 11.35
#